data_AF-A0A2D5P4G1-F1
#
_entry.id   AF-A0A2D5P4G1-F1
#
_cell.length_a   1.000
_cell.length_b   1.000
_cell.length_c   1.000
_cell.angle_alpha   90.00
_cell.angle_beta   90.00
_cell.angle_gamma   90.00
#
_symmetry.space_group_name_H-M   'P 1'
#
loop_
_entity.id
_entity.type
_entity.pdbx_description
1 polymer ?
#
loop_
_entity_poly.entity_id
_entity_poly.type
_entity_poly.pdbx_seq_one_letter_code
_entity_poly.pdbx_strand_id
1 'polypeptide(L)'
;MSKLPKLGFLYMDYVLRFFDHSNFKGWPNKIETVTYHWGKDKQRFINEVRAKKIEVLIGNIPATAYETFREISNELPNVRFVPSLETQFPNKSKENVTLFCEKHGIAIPKTKIFHENKEKAYEYLKNEATYPQIIKKSYGPSNYGGYYVHKADDFKEAHTLLEKEKYDPIYTQNGIDLKYSGDLRVMLIGHKPVCAFWRFSGEGEWITNTSQGGTMSYENVPMNALELAVKASKAAKAEYWACDIAIDANDDKPYILECATAFAAFPYIRDWICQYLMWDFSNGKFKMPHVPLYSWEELGKIDPSLLRTMRHIGFSKYKPSCDGAFFINEKDDTFDMEKTLLNDPSDYPEEYSYEKLPQYVQLEDIQTNDIIKDASTNKINLNYASLTDLMTLHAMEEELAIEIMEFKENNTITDASDLLELESIDEQMIKTWNENVADMRVDINNADENTLKKIKGIGAKLARIILEFKEKIEEFKDLDQLKDIEGIGKSKFTQLKSRLKIGE
;
A
#
# COMPACT_ATOMS: atom_id res chain seq x y z
N MET A 1 -31.71 9.79 -23.90
CA MET A 1 -30.66 9.44 -22.91
C MET A 1 -29.38 10.12 -23.37
N SER A 2 -28.66 10.81 -22.48
CA SER A 2 -27.33 11.34 -22.79
C SER A 2 -26.41 10.19 -23.22
N LYS A 3 -25.54 10.47 -24.19
CA LYS A 3 -24.49 9.54 -24.59
C LYS A 3 -23.55 9.33 -23.39
N LEU A 4 -23.30 8.07 -23.04
CA LEU A 4 -22.33 7.74 -21.98
C LEU A 4 -20.90 8.03 -22.47
N PRO A 5 -20.00 8.51 -21.61
CA PRO A 5 -18.61 8.76 -21.98
C PRO A 5 -17.90 7.46 -22.34
N LYS A 6 -16.89 7.55 -23.20
CA LYS A 6 -15.98 6.44 -23.46
C LYS A 6 -14.96 6.32 -22.33
N LEU A 7 -15.08 5.25 -21.55
CA LEU A 7 -14.20 4.97 -20.41
C LEU A 7 -12.92 4.23 -20.86
N GLY A 8 -11.82 4.49 -20.16
CA GLY A 8 -10.59 3.72 -20.24
C GLY A 8 -10.03 3.41 -18.85
N PHE A 9 -9.47 2.22 -18.67
CA PHE A 9 -8.62 1.90 -17.53
C PHE A 9 -7.17 2.27 -17.83
N LEU A 10 -6.55 3.00 -16.90
CA LEU A 10 -5.12 3.23 -16.85
C LEU A 10 -4.47 2.12 -16.04
N TYR A 11 -3.62 1.34 -16.69
CA TYR A 11 -2.70 0.39 -16.04
C TYR A 11 -1.26 0.87 -16.22
N MET A 12 -0.36 0.34 -15.39
CA MET A 12 1.08 0.51 -15.54
C MET A 12 1.74 -0.84 -15.35
N ASP A 13 2.87 -1.06 -16.03
CA ASP A 13 3.62 -2.31 -15.82
C ASP A 13 4.04 -2.42 -14.36
N TYR A 14 3.98 -3.64 -13.81
CA TYR A 14 4.40 -3.97 -12.44
C TYR A 14 3.64 -3.25 -11.32
N VAL A 15 2.55 -2.53 -11.65
CA VAL A 15 1.66 -1.89 -10.68
C VAL A 15 0.35 -2.69 -10.60
N LEU A 16 -0.11 -2.97 -9.38
CA LEU A 16 -1.36 -3.68 -9.14
C LEU A 16 -2.56 -2.93 -9.76
N ARG A 17 -3.42 -3.69 -10.44
CA ARG A 17 -4.65 -3.16 -11.03
C ARG A 17 -5.66 -2.89 -9.94
N PHE A 18 -5.90 -1.62 -9.64
CA PHE A 18 -6.88 -1.25 -8.62
C PHE A 18 -8.32 -1.48 -9.08
N PHE A 19 -8.61 -1.29 -10.36
CA PHE A 19 -9.92 -1.55 -10.97
C PHE A 19 -9.81 -2.55 -12.10
N ASP A 20 -10.88 -3.31 -12.29
CA ASP A 20 -11.05 -4.26 -13.38
C ASP A 20 -12.47 -4.14 -13.98
N HIS A 21 -12.67 -4.72 -15.16
CA HIS A 21 -13.96 -4.80 -15.83
C HIS A 21 -15.06 -5.37 -14.94
N SER A 22 -14.73 -6.33 -14.06
CA SER A 22 -15.69 -6.94 -13.13
C SER A 22 -16.31 -5.92 -12.15
N ASN A 23 -15.64 -4.80 -11.85
CA ASN A 23 -16.16 -3.80 -10.93
C ASN A 23 -17.24 -2.90 -11.58
N PHE A 24 -17.20 -2.69 -12.90
CA PHE A 24 -18.16 -1.86 -13.66
C PHE A 24 -19.37 -2.68 -14.14
N LYS A 25 -19.95 -3.47 -13.23
CA LYS A 25 -21.07 -4.36 -13.53
C LYS A 25 -22.29 -3.58 -14.04
N GLY A 26 -22.73 -3.89 -15.26
CA GLY A 26 -23.89 -3.26 -15.90
C GLY A 26 -23.55 -2.06 -16.79
N TRP A 27 -22.28 -1.63 -16.85
CA TRP A 27 -21.86 -0.64 -17.83
C TRP A 27 -22.02 -1.18 -19.27
N PRO A 28 -22.77 -0.51 -20.15
CA PRO A 28 -23.19 -1.11 -21.43
C PRO A 28 -22.13 -1.01 -22.54
N ASN A 29 -21.18 -0.08 -22.42
CA ASN A 29 -20.17 0.17 -23.45
C ASN A 29 -18.88 -0.57 -23.10
N LYS A 30 -18.10 -0.95 -24.11
CA LYS A 30 -16.74 -1.45 -23.87
C LYS A 30 -15.91 -0.36 -23.14
N ILE A 31 -15.28 -0.74 -22.04
CA ILE A 31 -14.24 0.06 -21.37
C ILE A 31 -12.92 -0.31 -22.04
N GLU A 32 -12.18 0.68 -22.53
CA GLU A 32 -10.86 0.42 -23.12
C GLU A 32 -9.81 0.22 -22.02
N THR A 33 -8.66 -0.34 -22.37
CA THR A 33 -7.50 -0.41 -21.47
C THR A 33 -6.33 0.26 -22.16
N VAL A 34 -5.57 1.08 -21.43
CA VAL A 34 -4.28 1.64 -21.86
C VAL A 34 -3.26 1.35 -20.76
N THR A 35 -2.09 0.86 -21.14
CA THR A 35 -1.02 0.51 -20.20
C THR A 35 0.13 1.45 -20.42
N TYR A 36 0.55 2.21 -19.42
CA TYR A 36 1.79 2.99 -19.47
C TYR A 36 2.99 2.10 -19.18
N HIS A 37 4.00 2.15 -20.05
CA HIS A 37 5.25 1.41 -19.86
C HIS A 37 6.32 2.33 -19.30
N TRP A 38 7.03 1.91 -18.27
CA TRP A 38 8.00 2.80 -17.60
C TRP A 38 9.12 3.26 -18.53
N GLY A 39 9.53 4.52 -18.38
CA GLY A 39 10.58 5.15 -19.18
C GLY A 39 10.05 6.08 -20.27
N LYS A 40 10.56 5.96 -21.51
CA LYS A 40 10.27 6.92 -22.59
C LYS A 40 8.98 6.61 -23.35
N ASP A 41 7.88 6.46 -22.62
CA ASP A 41 6.61 5.98 -23.18
C ASP A 41 5.50 7.03 -23.31
N LYS A 42 5.72 8.21 -22.70
CA LYS A 42 4.76 9.31 -22.61
C LYS A 42 3.99 9.57 -23.92
N GLN A 43 4.71 9.77 -25.03
CA GLN A 43 4.10 10.12 -26.31
C GLN A 43 3.25 8.98 -26.90
N ARG A 44 3.70 7.73 -26.78
CA ARG A 44 2.96 6.56 -27.26
C ARG A 44 1.65 6.41 -26.47
N PHE A 45 1.73 6.52 -25.14
CA PHE A 45 0.56 6.48 -24.27
C PHE A 45 -0.48 7.55 -24.65
N ILE A 46 -0.06 8.81 -24.81
CA ILE A 46 -0.95 9.92 -25.23
C ILE A 46 -1.61 9.63 -26.58
N ASN A 47 -0.84 9.14 -27.55
CA ASN A 47 -1.35 8.80 -28.88
C ASN A 47 -2.39 7.66 -28.80
N GLU A 48 -2.16 6.66 -27.95
CA GLU A 48 -3.09 5.56 -27.75
C GLU A 48 -4.41 6.03 -27.12
N VAL A 49 -4.34 6.88 -26.09
CA VAL A 49 -5.53 7.48 -25.44
C VAL A 49 -6.37 8.26 -26.46
N ARG A 50 -5.73 9.10 -27.28
CA ARG A 50 -6.38 9.87 -28.35
C ARG A 50 -6.99 8.97 -29.43
N ALA A 51 -6.25 7.96 -29.89
CA ALA A 51 -6.71 7.02 -30.92
C ALA A 51 -7.94 6.22 -30.44
N LYS A 52 -7.94 5.81 -29.17
CA LYS A 52 -9.08 5.13 -28.54
C LYS A 52 -10.24 6.08 -28.23
N LYS A 53 -10.06 7.40 -28.33
CA LYS A 53 -11.08 8.42 -28.04
C LYS A 53 -11.63 8.30 -26.61
N ILE A 54 -10.75 8.01 -25.65
CA ILE A 54 -11.13 7.92 -24.24
C ILE A 54 -11.48 9.32 -23.74
N GLU A 55 -12.61 9.43 -23.05
CA GLU A 55 -13.12 10.69 -22.45
C GLU A 55 -12.89 10.72 -20.93
N VAL A 56 -12.91 9.55 -20.29
CA VAL A 56 -12.63 9.39 -18.85
C VAL A 56 -11.62 8.26 -18.67
N LEU A 57 -10.49 8.57 -18.02
CA LEU A 57 -9.41 7.64 -17.76
C LEU A 57 -9.33 7.34 -16.26
N ILE A 58 -9.52 6.07 -15.90
CA ILE A 58 -9.73 5.61 -14.52
C ILE A 58 -8.52 4.80 -14.08
N GLY A 59 -7.85 5.22 -13.02
CA GLY A 59 -6.71 4.52 -12.44
C GLY A 59 -5.88 5.41 -11.54
N ASN A 60 -5.37 4.83 -10.46
CA ASN A 60 -4.47 5.52 -9.56
C ASN A 60 -3.07 5.62 -10.19
N ILE A 61 -2.42 6.75 -9.94
CA ILE A 61 -1.08 7.06 -10.41
C ILE A 61 -0.14 6.99 -9.18
N PRO A 62 0.88 6.14 -9.19
CA PRO A 62 1.84 6.07 -8.09
C PRO A 62 2.66 7.36 -8.01
N ALA A 63 3.16 7.67 -6.81
CA ALA A 63 3.96 8.87 -6.55
C ALA A 63 5.12 9.04 -7.56
N THR A 64 5.81 7.95 -7.91
CA THR A 64 6.94 7.94 -8.84
C THR A 64 6.58 8.30 -10.28
N ALA A 65 5.31 8.16 -10.67
CA ALA A 65 4.81 8.52 -12.01
C ALA A 65 4.08 9.87 -12.03
N TYR A 66 3.89 10.51 -10.85
CA TYR A 66 3.02 11.68 -10.70
C TYR A 66 3.41 12.82 -11.65
N GLU A 67 4.68 13.19 -11.70
CA GLU A 67 5.18 14.27 -12.56
C GLU A 67 4.99 13.97 -14.04
N THR A 68 5.27 12.74 -14.45
CA THR A 68 5.05 12.30 -15.84
C THR A 68 3.58 12.38 -16.21
N PHE A 69 2.68 11.99 -15.30
CA PHE A 69 1.25 12.06 -15.56
C PHE A 69 0.66 13.47 -15.46
N ARG A 70 1.30 14.37 -14.71
CA ARG A 70 0.98 15.80 -14.75
C ARG A 70 1.20 16.38 -16.15
N GLU A 71 2.33 16.04 -16.78
CA GLU A 71 2.60 16.41 -18.18
C GLU A 71 1.62 15.75 -19.16
N ILE A 72 1.34 14.45 -18.99
CA ILE A 72 0.37 13.72 -19.84
C ILE A 72 -1.03 14.34 -19.75
N SER A 73 -1.47 14.70 -18.53
CA SER A 73 -2.77 15.32 -18.28
C SER A 73 -2.88 16.67 -19.00
N ASN A 74 -1.82 17.49 -18.94
CA ASN A 74 -1.75 18.76 -19.66
C ASN A 74 -1.85 18.58 -21.19
N GLU A 75 -1.30 17.49 -21.74
CA GLU A 75 -1.42 17.16 -23.16
C GLU A 75 -2.78 16.54 -23.54
N LEU A 76 -3.60 16.17 -22.56
CA LEU A 76 -4.91 15.55 -22.71
C LEU A 76 -6.04 16.38 -22.02
N PRO A 77 -6.20 17.67 -22.34
CA PRO A 77 -7.07 18.58 -21.58
C PRO A 77 -8.57 18.24 -21.64
N ASN A 78 -8.97 17.39 -22.60
CA ASN A 78 -10.35 16.94 -22.76
C ASN A 78 -10.61 15.56 -22.12
N VAL A 79 -9.61 14.95 -21.50
CA VAL A 79 -9.72 13.65 -20.83
C VAL A 79 -9.82 13.90 -19.33
N ARG A 80 -10.91 13.42 -18.71
CA ARG A 80 -11.04 13.46 -17.26
C ARG A 80 -10.27 12.30 -16.64
N PHE A 81 -9.24 12.60 -15.86
CA PHE A 81 -8.56 11.61 -15.02
C PHE A 81 -9.37 11.39 -13.74
N VAL A 82 -9.53 10.12 -13.35
CA VAL A 82 -10.25 9.73 -12.12
C VAL A 82 -9.38 8.72 -11.33
N PRO A 83 -8.82 9.14 -10.18
CA PRO A 83 -8.93 10.48 -9.59
C PRO A 83 -8.14 11.48 -10.45
N SER A 84 -8.40 12.78 -10.30
CA SER A 84 -7.59 13.76 -11.00
C SER A 84 -6.15 13.81 -10.43
N LEU A 85 -5.23 14.46 -11.13
CA LEU A 85 -3.86 14.62 -10.63
C LEU A 85 -3.84 15.48 -9.36
N GLU A 86 -4.66 16.52 -9.34
CA GLU A 86 -4.84 17.45 -8.21
C GLU A 86 -5.31 16.70 -6.96
N THR A 87 -6.30 15.83 -7.13
CA THR A 87 -6.76 14.95 -6.06
C THR A 87 -5.61 14.07 -5.55
N GLN A 88 -4.73 13.60 -6.43
CA GLN A 88 -3.61 12.71 -6.08
C GLN A 88 -2.37 13.46 -5.56
N PHE A 89 -2.37 14.80 -5.52
CA PHE A 89 -1.25 15.61 -5.05
C PHE A 89 -0.69 15.17 -3.69
N PRO A 90 -1.48 14.97 -2.63
CA PRO A 90 -0.94 14.55 -1.34
C PRO A 90 -0.41 13.10 -1.32
N ASN A 91 -0.73 12.27 -2.33
CA ASN A 91 -0.15 10.93 -2.44
C ASN A 91 1.32 10.97 -2.86
N LYS A 92 1.81 12.10 -3.40
CA LYS A 92 3.16 12.23 -3.95
C LYS A 92 4.24 12.10 -2.87
N SER A 93 4.04 12.74 -1.71
CA SER A 93 5.01 12.73 -0.60
C SER A 93 4.38 13.18 0.71
N LYS A 94 5.07 12.94 1.84
CA LYS A 94 4.63 13.44 3.16
C LYS A 94 4.64 14.97 3.24
N GLU A 95 5.53 15.63 2.50
CA GLU A 95 5.51 17.09 2.31
C GLU A 95 4.23 17.55 1.59
N ASN A 96 3.82 16.86 0.52
CA ASN A 96 2.62 17.23 -0.23
C ASN A 96 1.34 17.09 0.62
N VAL A 97 1.26 16.11 1.54
CA VAL A 97 0.18 16.03 2.54
C VAL A 97 0.14 17.30 3.40
N THR A 98 1.31 17.79 3.84
CA THR A 98 1.42 18.97 4.70
C THR A 98 0.99 20.23 3.97
N LEU A 99 1.51 20.45 2.75
CA LEU A 99 1.15 21.59 1.92
C LEU A 99 -0.35 21.61 1.58
N PHE A 100 -0.93 20.44 1.29
CA PHE A 100 -2.36 20.29 1.09
C PHE A 100 -3.14 20.70 2.35
N CYS A 101 -2.76 20.19 3.51
CA CYS A 101 -3.48 20.49 4.75
C CYS A 101 -3.40 21.97 5.12
N GLU A 102 -2.21 22.59 5.03
CA GLU A 102 -2.01 24.01 5.34
C GLU A 102 -2.84 24.91 4.42
N LYS A 103 -2.81 24.66 3.11
CA LYS A 103 -3.58 25.45 2.14
C LYS A 103 -5.07 25.45 2.44
N HIS A 104 -5.62 24.29 2.78
CA HIS A 104 -7.06 24.11 2.97
C HIS A 104 -7.51 24.27 4.44
N GLY A 105 -6.60 24.67 5.33
CA GLY A 105 -6.87 24.83 6.77
C GLY A 105 -7.35 23.53 7.42
N ILE A 106 -6.81 22.39 6.99
CA ILE A 106 -7.07 21.07 7.55
C ILE A 106 -6.07 20.84 8.68
N ALA A 107 -6.56 20.30 9.79
CA ALA A 107 -5.70 20.04 10.95
C ALA A 107 -4.67 18.95 10.61
N ILE A 108 -3.39 19.28 10.78
CA ILE A 108 -2.23 18.40 10.67
C ILE A 108 -1.31 18.68 11.87
N PRO A 109 -0.54 17.70 12.40
CA PRO A 109 0.39 18.00 13.48
C PRO A 109 1.40 19.05 13.02
N LYS A 110 1.86 19.90 13.95
CA LYS A 110 2.75 21.02 13.62
C LYS A 110 4.01 20.50 12.93
N THR A 111 4.19 20.85 11.66
CA THR A 111 5.30 20.39 10.81
C THR A 111 6.24 21.53 10.45
N LYS A 112 7.52 21.22 10.32
CA LYS A 112 8.52 22.07 9.68
C LYS A 112 9.31 21.26 8.65
N ILE A 113 9.56 21.89 7.51
CA ILE A 113 10.27 21.31 6.38
C ILE A 113 11.42 22.25 6.03
N PHE A 114 12.63 21.70 5.97
CA PHE A 114 13.84 22.46 5.67
C PHE A 114 14.54 21.88 4.44
N HIS A 115 14.50 22.60 3.32
CA HIS A 115 15.23 22.29 2.09
C HIS A 115 16.62 22.93 2.12
N GLU A 116 17.65 22.17 1.75
CA GLU A 116 19.03 22.65 1.50
C GLU A 116 19.67 23.46 2.65
N ASN A 117 19.12 23.40 3.88
CA ASN A 117 19.61 24.16 5.02
C ASN A 117 19.47 23.38 6.33
N LYS A 118 20.40 22.44 6.54
CA LYS A 118 20.44 21.59 7.74
C LYS A 118 20.70 22.39 9.02
N GLU A 119 21.48 23.46 8.92
CA GLU A 119 21.82 24.32 10.07
C GLU A 119 20.56 24.96 10.67
N LYS A 120 19.68 25.53 9.83
CA LYS A 120 18.37 26.05 10.29
C LYS A 120 17.49 24.97 10.89
N ALA A 121 17.51 23.76 10.34
CA ALA A 121 16.76 22.64 10.90
C ALA A 121 17.28 22.30 12.31
N TYR A 122 18.59 22.27 12.51
CA TYR A 122 19.22 22.01 13.80
C TYR A 122 18.99 23.14 14.81
N GLU A 123 19.01 24.40 14.36
CA GLU A 123 18.64 25.54 15.21
C GLU A 123 17.19 25.45 15.69
N TYR A 124 16.25 25.13 14.80
CA TYR A 124 14.85 24.91 15.16
C TYR A 124 14.70 23.75 16.15
N LEU A 125 15.28 22.59 15.84
CA LEU A 125 15.20 21.40 16.70
C LEU A 125 15.79 21.66 18.10
N LYS A 126 16.86 22.45 18.18
CA LYS A 126 17.53 22.75 19.46
C LYS A 126 16.79 23.80 20.29
N ASN A 127 16.25 24.84 19.66
CA ASN A 127 15.82 26.05 20.36
C ASN A 127 14.30 26.27 20.35
N GLU A 128 13.56 25.68 19.42
CA GLU A 128 12.14 25.99 19.18
C GLU A 128 11.21 24.77 19.17
N ALA A 129 11.73 23.59 18.84
CA ALA A 129 10.92 22.37 18.74
C ALA A 129 10.38 21.92 20.11
N THR A 130 9.17 21.34 20.09
CA THR A 130 8.56 20.73 21.27
C THR A 130 8.63 19.21 21.12
N TYR A 131 9.24 18.54 22.08
CA TYR A 131 9.45 17.09 22.00
C TYR A 131 8.27 16.30 22.60
N PRO A 132 7.99 15.08 22.10
CA PRO A 132 8.73 14.36 21.06
C PRO A 132 8.54 14.91 19.65
N GLN A 133 9.54 14.72 18.78
CA GLN A 133 9.47 15.01 17.35
C GLN A 133 9.41 13.71 16.54
N ILE A 134 8.62 13.72 15.48
CA ILE A 134 8.54 12.67 14.47
C ILE A 134 9.28 13.17 13.23
N ILE A 135 10.37 12.50 12.89
CA ILE A 135 11.23 12.80 11.74
C ILE A 135 10.93 11.79 10.64
N LYS A 136 10.60 12.27 9.44
CA LYS A 136 10.16 11.43 8.33
C LYS A 136 11.04 11.64 7.10
N LYS A 137 11.27 10.60 6.29
CA LYS A 137 11.72 10.80 4.90
C LYS A 137 10.51 11.30 4.09
N SER A 138 10.67 12.39 3.34
CA SER A 138 9.54 12.97 2.58
C SER A 138 9.27 12.22 1.28
N TYR A 139 10.31 12.01 0.46
CA TYR A 139 10.26 11.40 -0.89
C TYR A 139 10.76 9.95 -0.92
N GLY A 140 10.55 9.24 -2.03
CA GLY A 140 10.99 7.85 -2.21
C GLY A 140 10.02 6.81 -1.65
N PRO A 141 10.53 5.64 -1.23
CA PRO A 141 9.72 4.57 -0.63
C PRO A 141 9.16 4.94 0.76
N SER A 142 9.22 6.21 1.18
CA SER A 142 8.71 6.73 2.46
C SER A 142 7.21 6.53 2.68
N ASN A 143 6.47 6.29 1.60
CA ASN A 143 5.05 5.94 1.65
C ASN A 143 4.80 4.46 1.99
N TYR A 144 5.86 3.63 2.09
CA TYR A 144 5.76 2.21 2.40
C TYR A 144 6.43 1.89 3.75
N GLY A 145 5.67 1.31 4.67
CA GLY A 145 6.19 0.50 5.77
C GLY A 145 6.73 1.21 7.01
N GLY A 146 6.54 2.52 7.22
CA GLY A 146 6.90 3.18 8.49
C GLY A 146 8.41 3.24 8.82
N TYR A 147 9.27 2.47 8.13
CA TYR A 147 10.74 2.40 8.32
C TYR A 147 11.45 3.74 8.24
N TYR A 148 10.85 4.69 7.52
CA TYR A 148 11.38 6.04 7.32
C TYR A 148 10.72 7.07 8.23
N VAL A 149 10.06 6.62 9.30
CA VAL A 149 9.40 7.45 10.31
C VAL A 149 10.10 7.11 11.63
N HIS A 150 10.65 8.12 12.28
CA HIS A 150 11.41 7.96 13.52
C HIS A 150 10.88 8.91 14.59
N LYS A 151 10.75 8.42 15.81
CA LYS A 151 10.50 9.25 16.99
C LYS A 151 11.84 9.65 17.60
N ALA A 152 12.00 10.93 17.92
CA ALA A 152 13.09 11.47 18.72
C ALA A 152 12.49 12.19 19.93
N ASP A 153 12.93 11.81 21.13
CA ASP A 153 12.45 12.37 22.39
C ASP A 153 13.24 13.62 22.82
N ASP A 154 14.41 13.87 22.21
CA ASP A 154 15.19 15.10 22.41
C ASP A 154 16.04 15.51 21.18
N PHE A 155 16.71 16.66 21.30
CA PHE A 155 17.59 17.19 20.24
C PHE A 155 18.77 16.28 19.93
N LYS A 156 19.34 15.61 20.94
CA LYS A 156 20.50 14.75 20.75
C LYS A 156 20.12 13.56 19.87
N GLU A 157 19.00 12.92 20.18
CA GLU A 157 18.45 11.83 19.37
C GLU A 157 18.13 12.28 17.93
N ALA A 158 17.41 13.40 17.79
CA ALA A 158 17.04 13.96 16.50
C ALA A 158 18.29 14.27 15.63
N HIS A 159 19.31 14.91 16.23
CA HIS A 159 20.54 15.25 15.53
C HIS A 159 21.33 13.99 15.14
N THR A 160 21.47 13.01 16.03
CA THR A 160 22.16 11.74 15.72
C THR A 160 21.46 11.00 14.58
N LEU A 161 20.12 10.96 14.58
CA LEU A 161 19.35 10.36 13.51
C LEU A 161 19.59 11.05 12.17
N LEU A 162 19.48 12.39 12.12
CA LEU A 162 19.61 13.15 10.87
C LEU A 162 21.03 13.08 10.27
N GLU A 163 22.06 12.98 11.10
CA GLU A 163 23.44 12.75 10.65
C GLU A 163 23.64 11.34 10.07
N LYS A 164 22.98 10.33 10.66
CA LYS A 164 23.04 8.94 10.20
C LYS A 164 22.26 8.74 8.90
N GLU A 165 20.99 9.13 8.90
CA GLU A 165 20.03 8.84 7.83
C GLU A 165 20.10 9.84 6.67
N LYS A 166 20.65 11.04 6.92
CA LYS A 166 20.90 12.08 5.91
C LYS A 166 19.68 12.48 5.09
N TYR A 167 18.49 12.48 5.70
CA TYR A 167 17.26 12.88 5.02
C TYR A 167 17.31 14.31 4.47
N ASP A 168 16.78 14.48 3.27
CA ASP A 168 16.65 15.74 2.56
C ASP A 168 15.36 15.73 1.72
N PRO A 169 14.44 16.70 1.90
CA PRO A 169 14.45 17.72 2.95
C PRO A 169 14.34 17.11 4.35
N ILE A 170 14.77 17.87 5.36
CA ILE A 170 14.52 17.50 6.76
C ILE A 170 13.05 17.81 7.06
N TYR A 171 12.24 16.76 7.14
CA TYR A 171 10.85 16.82 7.54
C TYR A 171 10.73 16.43 9.02
N THR A 172 10.30 17.38 9.86
CA THR A 172 10.07 17.16 11.29
C THR A 172 8.69 17.62 11.70
N GLN A 173 8.04 16.87 12.57
CA GLN A 173 6.66 17.08 12.97
C GLN A 173 6.52 16.86 14.47
N ASN A 174 5.66 17.62 15.15
CA ASN A 174 5.35 17.35 16.56
C ASN A 174 4.73 15.95 16.71
N GLY A 175 5.24 15.17 17.65
CA GLY A 175 4.60 13.94 18.09
C GLY A 175 3.25 14.24 18.73
N ILE A 176 2.25 13.46 18.35
CA ILE A 176 0.92 13.47 18.97
C ILE A 176 0.85 12.29 19.92
N ASP A 177 0.34 12.52 21.12
CA ASP A 177 0.02 11.44 22.05
C ASP A 177 -1.25 10.74 21.55
N LEU A 178 -1.09 9.59 20.90
CA LEU A 178 -2.19 8.92 20.21
C LEU A 178 -3.18 8.35 21.22
N LYS A 179 -4.43 8.78 21.12
CA LYS A 179 -5.54 8.18 21.86
C LYS A 179 -5.61 6.68 21.52
N TYR A 180 -5.63 5.86 22.56
CA TYR A 180 -5.59 4.40 22.47
C TYR A 180 -4.34 3.82 21.81
N SER A 181 -3.26 4.60 21.65
CA SER A 181 -2.05 4.17 20.94
C SER A 181 -2.33 3.65 19.53
N GLY A 182 -3.32 4.25 18.86
CA GLY A 182 -3.77 3.84 17.54
C GLY A 182 -3.99 5.01 16.59
N ASP A 183 -3.92 4.72 15.30
CA ASP A 183 -4.36 5.63 14.25
C ASP A 183 -5.71 5.18 13.71
N LEU A 184 -6.49 6.12 13.17
CA LEU A 184 -7.80 5.88 12.59
C LEU A 184 -7.72 5.98 11.07
N ARG A 185 -8.00 4.87 10.38
CA ARG A 185 -8.20 4.84 8.93
C ARG A 185 -9.65 5.19 8.61
N VAL A 186 -9.88 6.17 7.73
CA VAL A 186 -11.21 6.51 7.22
C VAL A 186 -11.20 6.48 5.70
N MET A 187 -12.09 5.70 5.08
CA MET A 187 -12.28 5.63 3.64
C MET A 187 -13.59 6.30 3.24
N LEU A 188 -13.55 7.12 2.19
CA LEU A 188 -14.67 7.91 1.71
C LEU A 188 -14.94 7.67 0.22
N ILE A 189 -16.20 7.76 -0.16
CA ILE A 189 -16.68 7.72 -1.55
C ILE A 189 -17.67 8.86 -1.74
N GLY A 190 -17.47 9.73 -2.73
CA GLY A 190 -18.30 10.92 -2.92
C GLY A 190 -18.39 11.77 -1.65
N HIS A 191 -17.26 11.92 -0.95
CA HIS A 191 -17.15 12.60 0.36
C HIS A 191 -17.89 11.94 1.53
N LYS A 192 -18.60 10.82 1.35
CA LYS A 192 -19.24 10.08 2.44
C LYS A 192 -18.26 9.07 3.06
N PRO A 193 -18.07 9.04 4.39
CA PRO A 193 -17.37 7.94 5.04
C PRO A 193 -18.12 6.63 4.85
N VAL A 194 -17.44 5.63 4.26
CA VAL A 194 -18.01 4.30 3.97
C VAL A 194 -17.35 3.18 4.77
N CYS A 195 -16.16 3.44 5.31
CA CYS A 195 -15.44 2.52 6.18
C CYS A 195 -14.54 3.32 7.11
N ALA A 196 -14.52 2.98 8.40
CA ALA A 196 -13.56 3.54 9.33
C ALA A 196 -13.16 2.47 10.36
N PHE A 197 -11.89 2.45 10.75
CA PHE A 197 -11.40 1.54 11.77
C PHE A 197 -10.12 2.06 12.40
N TRP A 198 -9.98 1.77 13.69
CA TRP A 198 -8.75 1.94 14.44
C TRP A 198 -7.75 0.85 14.07
N ARG A 199 -6.48 1.24 13.99
CA ARG A 199 -5.31 0.38 13.90
C ARG A 199 -4.46 0.66 15.13
N PHE A 200 -4.29 -0.34 15.99
CA PHE A 200 -3.49 -0.21 17.21
C PHE A 200 -2.09 -0.76 16.98
N SER A 201 -1.08 -0.13 17.60
CA SER A 201 0.26 -0.73 17.68
C SER A 201 0.29 -1.90 18.68
N GLY A 202 1.24 -2.83 18.51
CA GLY A 202 1.50 -3.88 19.51
C GLY A 202 2.02 -3.30 20.84
N GLU A 203 1.98 -4.08 21.94
CA GLU A 203 2.50 -3.63 23.24
C GLU A 203 3.97 -3.20 23.13
N GLY A 204 4.25 -1.91 23.38
CA GLY A 204 5.59 -1.33 23.36
C GLY A 204 6.01 -0.69 22.03
N GLU A 205 5.21 -0.82 20.97
CA GLU A 205 5.46 -0.21 19.66
C GLU A 205 4.72 1.13 19.52
N TRP A 206 5.39 2.12 18.90
CA TRP A 206 4.82 3.46 18.66
C TRP A 206 4.30 3.64 17.24
N ILE A 207 4.63 2.74 16.31
CA ILE A 207 4.14 2.72 14.93
C ILE A 207 2.94 1.77 14.86
N THR A 208 1.84 2.24 14.27
CA THR A 208 0.53 1.58 14.24
C THR A 208 0.28 0.77 12.97
N ASN A 209 1.33 0.48 12.19
CA ASN A 209 1.20 -0.37 11.01
C ASN A 209 0.76 -1.77 11.45
N THR A 210 -0.33 -2.26 10.86
CA THR A 210 -0.97 -3.54 11.18
C THR A 210 -0.05 -4.75 10.97
N SER A 211 1.05 -4.57 10.22
CA SER A 211 2.07 -5.57 9.91
C SER A 211 2.91 -6.05 11.11
N GLN A 212 2.79 -5.42 12.29
CA GLN A 212 3.55 -5.77 13.50
C GLN A 212 2.67 -6.24 14.66
N GLY A 213 1.61 -7.02 14.37
CA GLY A 213 0.71 -7.58 15.39
C GLY A 213 -0.36 -6.59 15.90
N GLY A 214 -0.63 -5.55 15.11
CA GLY A 214 -1.65 -4.56 15.42
C GLY A 214 -3.07 -5.11 15.29
N THR A 215 -3.94 -4.76 16.24
CA THR A 215 -5.35 -5.16 16.18
C THR A 215 -6.20 -4.09 15.48
N MET A 216 -7.28 -4.51 14.82
CA MET A 216 -8.25 -3.60 14.19
C MET A 216 -9.52 -3.51 15.03
N SER A 217 -10.05 -2.29 15.20
CA SER A 217 -11.36 -2.09 15.83
C SER A 217 -12.24 -1.14 15.01
N TYR A 218 -13.50 -1.54 14.83
CA TYR A 218 -14.51 -0.77 14.10
C TYR A 218 -15.37 0.12 15.02
N GLU A 219 -15.22 -0.03 16.32
CA GLU A 219 -16.08 0.59 17.32
C GLU A 219 -15.59 1.99 17.72
N ASN A 220 -16.52 2.81 18.23
CA ASN A 220 -16.24 4.10 18.86
C ASN A 220 -15.43 5.07 17.97
N VAL A 221 -15.68 5.05 16.65
CA VAL A 221 -15.10 6.02 15.72
C VAL A 221 -15.71 7.40 15.98
N PRO A 222 -14.92 8.41 16.37
CA PRO A 222 -15.45 9.69 16.79
C PRO A 222 -15.86 10.57 15.60
N MET A 223 -16.96 11.30 15.77
CA MET A 223 -17.56 12.11 14.70
C MET A 223 -16.62 13.22 14.19
N ASN A 224 -15.87 13.87 15.08
CA ASN A 224 -14.94 14.94 14.70
C ASN A 224 -13.82 14.45 13.74
N ALA A 225 -13.40 13.19 13.84
CA ALA A 225 -12.45 12.60 12.91
C ALA A 225 -13.10 12.33 11.53
N LEU A 226 -14.36 11.89 11.51
CA LEU A 226 -15.13 11.75 10.26
C LEU A 226 -15.32 13.11 9.58
N GLU A 227 -15.66 14.15 10.34
CA GLU A 227 -15.79 15.53 9.82
C GLU A 227 -14.48 16.04 9.23
N LEU A 228 -13.34 15.78 9.89
CA LEU A 228 -12.01 16.13 9.35
C LEU A 228 -11.71 15.39 8.04
N ALA A 229 -12.02 14.09 7.97
CA ALA A 229 -11.85 13.29 6.75
C ALA A 229 -12.72 13.79 5.60
N VAL A 230 -13.98 14.17 5.89
CA VAL A 230 -14.92 14.74 4.91
C VAL A 230 -14.40 16.09 4.43
N LYS A 231 -13.92 16.95 5.33
CA LYS A 231 -13.29 18.24 4.98
C LYS A 231 -12.11 18.04 4.03
N ALA A 232 -11.23 17.09 4.34
CA ALA A 232 -10.09 16.75 3.50
C ALA A 232 -10.52 16.21 2.13
N SER A 233 -11.47 15.27 2.08
CA SER A 233 -11.98 14.72 0.82
C SER A 233 -12.63 15.79 -0.07
N LYS A 234 -13.40 16.72 0.52
CA LYS A 234 -14.01 17.86 -0.20
C LYS A 234 -12.96 18.83 -0.74
N ALA A 235 -11.94 19.14 0.06
CA ALA A 235 -10.82 19.99 -0.37
C ALA A 235 -10.04 19.36 -1.54
N ALA A 236 -9.82 18.05 -1.52
CA ALA A 236 -9.18 17.31 -2.61
C ALA A 236 -10.11 17.03 -3.81
N LYS A 237 -11.41 17.36 -3.68
CA LYS A 237 -12.49 17.05 -4.64
C LYS A 237 -12.50 15.57 -5.08
N ALA A 238 -12.19 14.68 -4.15
CA ALA A 238 -11.89 13.28 -4.43
C ALA A 238 -13.14 12.40 -4.61
N GLU A 239 -13.24 11.67 -5.73
CA GLU A 239 -14.30 10.67 -5.94
C GLU A 239 -14.24 9.55 -4.90
N TYR A 240 -13.02 9.16 -4.53
CA TYR A 240 -12.74 8.21 -3.47
C TYR A 240 -11.44 8.62 -2.77
N TRP A 241 -11.42 8.45 -1.45
CA TRP A 241 -10.38 9.00 -0.59
C TRP A 241 -10.13 8.10 0.60
N ALA A 242 -8.92 8.13 1.14
CA ALA A 242 -8.61 7.58 2.44
C ALA A 242 -7.74 8.57 3.22
N CYS A 243 -8.00 8.66 4.52
CA CYS A 243 -7.16 9.40 5.46
C CYS A 243 -6.70 8.48 6.59
N ASP A 244 -5.48 8.72 7.04
CA ASP A 244 -5.01 8.30 8.37
C ASP A 244 -5.10 9.47 9.32
N ILE A 245 -5.69 9.25 10.48
CA ILE A 245 -6.00 10.30 11.45
C ILE A 245 -5.45 9.91 12.82
N ALA A 246 -4.66 10.81 13.39
CA ALA A 246 -4.31 10.78 14.81
C ALA A 246 -5.38 11.52 15.61
N ILE A 247 -5.68 11.04 16.81
CA ILE A 247 -6.48 11.76 17.79
C ILE A 247 -5.61 11.99 19.01
N ASP A 248 -5.47 13.23 19.42
CA ASP A 248 -4.68 13.58 20.60
C ASP A 248 -5.43 13.14 21.87
N ALA A 249 -4.76 12.34 22.71
CA ALA A 249 -5.31 11.80 23.94
C ALA A 249 -5.68 12.90 24.97
N ASN A 250 -5.11 14.10 24.85
CA ASN A 250 -5.26 15.17 25.83
C ASN A 250 -6.50 16.05 25.58
N ASP A 251 -6.82 16.32 24.31
CA ASP A 251 -7.88 17.26 23.92
C ASP A 251 -8.88 16.69 22.89
N ASP A 252 -8.78 15.41 22.55
CA ASP A 252 -9.62 14.70 21.57
C ASP A 252 -9.59 15.31 20.16
N LYS A 253 -8.60 16.16 19.85
CA LYS A 253 -8.51 16.84 18.56
C LYS A 253 -7.93 15.91 17.48
N PRO A 254 -8.59 15.81 16.31
CA PRO A 254 -8.11 15.00 15.22
C PRO A 254 -7.11 15.75 14.34
N TYR A 255 -6.13 15.01 13.81
CA TYR A 255 -5.11 15.51 12.90
C TYR A 255 -4.87 14.53 11.75
N ILE A 256 -4.80 15.01 10.52
CA ILE A 256 -4.42 14.19 9.36
C ILE A 256 -2.96 13.78 9.51
N LEU A 257 -2.68 12.49 9.38
CA LEU A 257 -1.33 11.94 9.25
C LEU A 257 -0.98 11.72 7.79
N GLU A 258 -1.90 11.11 7.04
CA GLU A 258 -1.72 10.75 5.63
C GLU A 258 -3.04 10.83 4.85
N CYS A 259 -2.91 11.01 3.54
CA CYS A 259 -4.01 11.01 2.60
C CYS A 259 -3.65 10.11 1.41
N ALA A 260 -4.61 9.33 0.91
CA ALA A 260 -4.39 8.43 -0.22
C ALA A 260 -5.64 8.29 -1.09
N THR A 261 -5.45 8.21 -2.41
CA THR A 261 -6.46 7.65 -3.34
C THR A 261 -6.18 6.19 -3.69
N ALA A 262 -4.96 5.72 -3.45
CA ALA A 262 -4.58 4.32 -3.58
C ALA A 262 -4.48 3.71 -2.17
N PHE A 263 -5.45 2.86 -1.82
CA PHE A 263 -5.48 2.21 -0.51
C PHE A 263 -5.91 0.76 -0.64
N ALA A 264 -5.33 -0.12 0.19
CA ALA A 264 -5.78 -1.50 0.29
C ALA A 264 -7.26 -1.49 0.75
N ALA A 265 -8.11 -2.08 -0.08
CA ALA A 265 -9.54 -2.06 0.12
C ALA A 265 -10.11 -3.44 -0.13
N PHE A 266 -11.05 -3.86 0.73
CA PHE A 266 -11.82 -5.07 0.47
C PHE A 266 -12.52 -4.98 -0.90
N PRO A 267 -12.73 -6.10 -1.59
CA PRO A 267 -13.30 -6.07 -2.94
C PRO A 267 -14.64 -5.35 -3.06
N TYR A 268 -15.50 -5.41 -2.03
CA TYR A 268 -16.78 -4.71 -2.01
C TYR A 268 -16.64 -3.18 -1.98
N ILE A 269 -15.57 -2.63 -1.37
CA ILE A 269 -15.29 -1.19 -1.39
C ILE A 269 -14.99 -0.73 -2.81
N ARG A 270 -14.17 -1.50 -3.56
CA ARG A 270 -13.91 -1.23 -4.99
C ARG A 270 -15.20 -1.25 -5.80
N ASP A 271 -16.10 -2.19 -5.53
CA ASP A 271 -17.40 -2.25 -6.18
C ASP A 271 -18.26 -1.02 -5.87
N TRP A 272 -18.25 -0.49 -4.63
CA TRP A 272 -18.95 0.74 -4.28
C TRP A 272 -18.37 1.97 -4.96
N ILE A 273 -17.04 2.07 -5.05
CA ILE A 273 -16.38 3.14 -5.80
C ILE A 273 -16.87 3.11 -7.25
N CYS A 274 -16.84 1.95 -7.90
CA CYS A 274 -17.29 1.83 -9.28
C CYS A 274 -18.80 2.10 -9.46
N GLN A 275 -19.64 1.74 -8.50
CA GLN A 275 -21.07 2.11 -8.51
C GLN A 275 -21.26 3.63 -8.45
N TYR A 276 -20.50 4.31 -7.58
CA TYR A 276 -20.50 5.77 -7.49
C TYR A 276 -20.01 6.41 -8.80
N LEU A 277 -18.91 5.93 -9.37
CA LEU A 277 -18.38 6.43 -10.65
C LEU A 277 -19.36 6.21 -11.80
N MET A 278 -20.02 5.04 -11.87
CA MET A 278 -21.07 4.81 -12.88
C MET A 278 -22.24 5.78 -12.72
N TRP A 279 -22.64 6.11 -11.49
CA TRP A 279 -23.65 7.15 -11.24
C TRP A 279 -23.19 8.52 -11.75
N ASP A 280 -21.98 8.95 -11.35
CA ASP A 280 -21.39 10.23 -11.76
C ASP A 280 -21.31 10.38 -13.29
N PHE A 281 -20.74 9.38 -13.97
CA PHE A 281 -20.49 9.43 -15.42
C PHE A 281 -21.75 9.31 -16.27
N SER A 282 -22.85 8.83 -15.70
CA SER A 282 -24.02 8.44 -16.48
C SER A 282 -25.17 9.43 -16.49
N ASN A 283 -25.05 10.51 -15.72
CA ASN A 283 -26.05 11.56 -15.61
C ASN A 283 -27.47 11.00 -15.34
N GLY A 284 -27.58 10.09 -14.37
CA GLY A 284 -28.84 9.52 -13.91
C GLY A 284 -29.27 8.19 -14.53
N LYS A 285 -28.45 7.56 -15.41
CA LYS A 285 -28.74 6.20 -15.90
C LYS A 285 -28.49 5.13 -14.82
N PHE A 286 -27.44 5.30 -14.03
CA PHE A 286 -27.18 4.48 -12.85
C PHE A 286 -27.67 5.24 -11.61
N LYS A 287 -28.11 4.50 -10.58
CA LYS A 287 -28.51 5.08 -9.30
C LYS A 287 -27.27 5.29 -8.43
N MET A 288 -27.28 6.36 -7.65
CA MET A 288 -26.27 6.58 -6.62
C MET A 288 -26.33 5.40 -5.62
N PRO A 289 -25.19 4.77 -5.29
CA PRO A 289 -25.17 3.73 -4.28
C PRO A 289 -25.56 4.31 -2.91
N HIS A 290 -26.17 3.48 -2.07
CA HIS A 290 -26.50 3.85 -0.70
C HIS A 290 -25.67 2.98 0.25
N VAL A 291 -24.92 3.65 1.12
CA VAL A 291 -24.12 3.04 2.18
C VAL A 291 -24.51 3.72 3.49
N PRO A 292 -25.07 3.02 4.50
CA PRO A 292 -25.37 3.60 5.80
C PRO A 292 -24.10 4.03 6.53
N LEU A 293 -24.19 5.12 7.27
CA LEU A 293 -23.13 5.51 8.20
C LEU A 293 -22.96 4.42 9.26
N TYR A 294 -21.72 4.19 9.72
CA TYR A 294 -21.36 3.12 10.64
C TYR A 294 -21.62 1.68 10.13
N SER A 295 -21.88 1.50 8.83
CA SER A 295 -22.02 0.15 8.25
C SER A 295 -20.78 -0.73 8.45
N TRP A 296 -19.61 -0.14 8.66
CA TRP A 296 -18.37 -0.85 9.01
C TRP A 296 -18.42 -1.54 10.38
N GLU A 297 -19.23 -1.07 11.33
CA GLU A 297 -19.43 -1.77 12.61
C GLU A 297 -20.11 -3.12 12.41
N GLU A 298 -21.06 -3.20 11.48
CA GLU A 298 -21.75 -4.45 11.17
C GLU A 298 -20.93 -5.35 10.25
N LEU A 299 -20.26 -4.75 9.25
CA LEU A 299 -19.37 -5.50 8.37
C LEU A 299 -18.17 -6.06 9.13
N GLY A 300 -17.62 -5.32 10.11
CA GLY A 300 -16.51 -5.76 10.95
C GLY A 300 -16.81 -6.97 11.83
N LYS A 301 -18.09 -7.32 12.03
CA LYS A 301 -18.50 -8.55 12.74
C LYS A 301 -18.43 -9.79 11.84
N ILE A 302 -18.31 -9.62 10.53
CA ILE A 302 -18.18 -10.71 9.57
C ILE A 302 -16.73 -11.18 9.56
N ASP A 303 -16.54 -12.50 9.44
CA ASP A 303 -15.22 -13.11 9.32
C ASP A 303 -14.38 -12.45 8.20
N PRO A 304 -13.13 -12.02 8.47
CA PRO A 304 -12.28 -11.34 7.49
C PRO A 304 -12.00 -12.17 6.22
N SER A 305 -11.86 -13.49 6.33
CA SER A 305 -11.66 -14.36 5.16
C SER A 305 -12.87 -14.32 4.23
N LEU A 306 -14.07 -14.26 4.80
CA LEU A 306 -15.31 -14.10 4.04
C LEU A 306 -15.39 -12.71 3.42
N LEU A 307 -15.14 -11.64 4.19
CA LEU A 307 -15.14 -10.25 3.68
C LEU A 307 -14.20 -10.05 2.48
N ARG A 308 -13.03 -10.72 2.49
CA ARG A 308 -12.06 -10.71 1.37
C ARG A 308 -12.59 -11.32 0.08
N THR A 309 -13.68 -12.10 0.13
CA THR A 309 -14.30 -12.70 -1.06
C THR A 309 -15.64 -12.07 -1.43
N MET A 310 -16.25 -11.28 -0.53
CA MET A 310 -17.56 -10.66 -0.79
C MET A 310 -17.47 -9.56 -1.86
N ARG A 311 -18.44 -9.60 -2.79
CA ARG A 311 -18.57 -8.67 -3.91
C ARG A 311 -20.01 -8.15 -4.01
N HIS A 312 -20.16 -6.93 -4.54
CA HIS A 312 -21.46 -6.33 -4.84
C HIS A 312 -22.46 -6.30 -3.67
N ILE A 313 -21.97 -6.06 -2.46
CA ILE A 313 -22.82 -5.80 -1.29
C ILE A 313 -23.61 -4.51 -1.53
N GLY A 314 -24.88 -4.47 -1.15
CA GLY A 314 -25.71 -3.27 -1.28
C GLY A 314 -26.61 -3.09 -0.06
N PHE A 315 -26.88 -1.84 0.28
CA PHE A 315 -27.82 -1.49 1.34
C PHE A 315 -29.06 -0.85 0.74
N SER A 316 -30.23 -1.31 1.20
CA SER A 316 -31.49 -0.65 0.89
C SER A 316 -31.70 0.52 1.84
N LYS A 317 -32.24 1.65 1.34
CA LYS A 317 -32.76 2.69 2.23
C LYS A 317 -33.84 2.07 3.11
N TYR A 318 -33.78 2.32 4.41
CA TYR A 318 -34.79 1.85 5.35
C TYR A 318 -36.17 2.32 4.88
N LYS A 319 -37.12 1.38 4.84
CA LYS A 319 -38.53 1.67 4.67
C LYS A 319 -39.23 1.07 5.87
N PRO A 320 -39.90 1.86 6.72
CA PRO A 320 -40.58 1.34 7.88
C PRO A 320 -41.59 0.28 7.44
N SER A 321 -41.52 -0.88 8.07
CA SER A 321 -42.50 -1.93 7.88
C SER A 321 -43.76 -1.57 8.67
N CYS A 322 -44.93 -1.94 8.15
CA CYS A 322 -46.23 -1.61 8.76
C CYS A 322 -46.55 -2.46 10.00
N ASP A 323 -45.62 -3.28 10.47
CA ASP A 323 -45.73 -4.21 11.60
C ASP A 323 -44.97 -3.69 12.83
N GLY A 324 -45.45 -2.62 13.46
CA GLY A 324 -45.11 -2.26 14.84
C GLY A 324 -43.65 -1.83 15.12
N ALA A 325 -42.75 -1.83 14.14
CA ALA A 325 -41.37 -1.34 14.24
C ALA A 325 -41.29 0.21 14.25
N PHE A 326 -42.20 0.86 14.97
CA PHE A 326 -42.38 2.32 15.02
C PHE A 326 -41.27 3.07 15.78
N PHE A 327 -40.33 2.35 16.38
CA PHE A 327 -39.26 2.92 17.20
C PHE A 327 -37.92 2.34 16.81
N ILE A 328 -37.42 2.72 15.64
CA ILE A 328 -35.98 2.71 15.41
C ILE A 328 -35.59 4.18 15.39
N ASN A 329 -34.78 4.59 16.38
CA ASN A 329 -34.13 5.90 16.35
C ASN A 329 -33.40 5.98 15.01
N GLU A 330 -33.85 6.85 14.10
CA GLU A 330 -33.14 7.12 12.86
C GLU A 330 -31.72 7.50 13.24
N LYS A 331 -30.75 6.60 12.99
CA LYS A 331 -29.34 6.93 13.14
C LYS A 331 -29.08 8.09 12.19
N ASP A 332 -28.46 9.12 12.73
CA ASP A 332 -28.12 10.37 12.04
C ASP A 332 -27.52 10.10 10.63
N ASP A 333 -28.20 10.57 9.58
CA ASP A 333 -27.75 10.47 8.17
C ASP A 333 -27.04 11.77 7.76
N THR A 334 -26.17 12.28 8.62
CA THR A 334 -25.46 13.56 8.44
C THR A 334 -24.57 13.58 7.20
N PHE A 335 -24.18 12.42 6.67
CA PHE A 335 -23.37 12.29 5.46
C PHE A 335 -24.13 11.50 4.40
N ASP A 336 -24.46 12.12 3.27
CA ASP A 336 -24.81 11.40 2.04
C ASP A 336 -23.68 11.51 1.01
N MET A 337 -23.66 10.61 0.03
CA MET A 337 -22.73 10.75 -1.09
C MET A 337 -23.08 12.00 -1.90
N GLU A 338 -22.06 12.76 -2.28
CA GLU A 338 -22.18 13.97 -3.06
C GLU A 338 -21.42 13.82 -4.38
N LYS A 339 -21.89 14.52 -5.42
CA LYS A 339 -21.15 14.59 -6.68
C LYS A 339 -19.91 15.45 -6.48
N THR A 340 -18.75 14.90 -6.80
CA THR A 340 -17.50 15.66 -6.74
C THR A 340 -17.44 16.77 -7.77
N LEU A 341 -16.80 17.87 -7.38
CA LEU A 341 -16.49 18.97 -8.28
C LEU A 341 -15.23 18.64 -9.09
N LEU A 342 -15.08 19.28 -10.25
CA LEU A 342 -13.82 19.22 -10.98
C LEU A 342 -12.79 20.13 -10.31
N ASN A 343 -11.52 19.71 -10.34
CA ASN A 343 -10.41 20.53 -9.87
C ASN A 343 -10.09 21.69 -10.83
N ASP A 344 -9.58 22.77 -10.26
CA ASP A 344 -9.10 23.98 -10.90
C ASP A 344 -7.61 24.17 -10.55
N PRO A 345 -6.77 24.75 -11.42
CA PRO A 345 -5.36 25.01 -11.10
C PRO A 345 -5.14 25.79 -9.80
N SER A 346 -6.09 26.64 -9.41
CA SER A 346 -6.05 27.37 -8.14
C SER A 346 -6.21 26.48 -6.90
N ASP A 347 -6.54 25.19 -7.05
CA ASP A 347 -6.58 24.22 -5.95
C ASP A 347 -5.18 23.74 -5.52
N TYR A 348 -4.13 23.87 -6.36
CA TYR A 348 -2.77 23.45 -6.01
C TYR A 348 -2.08 24.31 -4.94
N PRO A 349 -1.56 23.73 -3.85
CA PRO A 349 -0.60 24.41 -2.98
C PRO A 349 0.61 24.89 -3.77
N GLU A 350 1.18 26.03 -3.37
CA GLU A 350 2.52 26.39 -3.82
C GLU A 350 3.49 25.34 -3.30
N GLU A 351 4.15 24.62 -4.21
CA GLU A 351 5.13 23.58 -3.88
C GLU A 351 6.56 24.09 -4.11
N TYR A 352 7.50 23.60 -3.31
CA TYR A 352 8.91 23.69 -3.67
C TYR A 352 9.10 22.84 -4.93
N SER A 353 9.55 23.46 -6.02
CA SER A 353 9.67 22.75 -7.31
C SER A 353 10.53 21.51 -7.15
N TYR A 354 9.97 20.35 -7.52
CA TYR A 354 10.67 19.07 -7.50
C TYR A 354 12.00 19.12 -8.27
N GLU A 355 12.05 19.90 -9.35
CA GLU A 355 13.27 20.11 -10.16
C GLU A 355 14.40 20.81 -9.39
N LYS A 356 14.05 21.53 -8.31
CA LYS A 356 15.00 22.21 -7.43
C LYS A 356 15.47 21.30 -6.29
N LEU A 357 14.93 20.09 -6.12
CA LEU A 357 15.47 19.13 -5.16
C LEU A 357 16.85 18.64 -5.62
N PRO A 358 17.74 18.22 -4.71
CA PRO A 358 19.03 17.68 -5.11
C PRO A 358 18.90 16.48 -6.04
N GLN A 359 19.79 16.37 -7.03
CA GLN A 359 19.74 15.31 -8.05
C GLN A 359 19.70 13.90 -7.45
N TYR A 360 20.34 13.64 -6.30
CA TYR A 360 20.32 12.32 -5.68
C TYR A 360 18.94 11.95 -5.14
N VAL A 361 18.15 12.91 -4.62
CA VAL A 361 16.76 12.69 -4.20
C VAL A 361 15.88 12.38 -5.42
N GLN A 362 16.07 13.14 -6.50
CA GLN A 362 15.36 12.92 -7.76
C GLN A 362 15.72 11.56 -8.40
N LEU A 363 16.99 11.16 -8.32
CA LEU A 363 17.51 9.91 -8.86
C LEU A 363 17.13 8.70 -8.01
N GLU A 364 16.94 8.83 -6.68
CA GLU A 364 16.42 7.76 -5.83
C GLU A 364 14.95 7.41 -6.18
N ASP A 365 14.11 8.42 -6.43
CA ASP A 365 12.74 8.21 -6.94
C ASP A 365 12.75 7.50 -8.30
N ILE A 366 13.73 7.82 -9.17
CA ILE A 366 13.95 7.16 -10.46
C ILE A 366 14.56 5.76 -10.30
N GLN A 367 15.48 5.54 -9.37
CA GLN A 367 16.07 4.22 -9.10
C GLN A 367 15.05 3.27 -8.52
N THR A 368 14.06 3.75 -7.76
CA THR A 368 12.90 2.93 -7.37
C THR A 368 12.15 2.44 -8.62
N ASN A 369 12.04 3.27 -9.67
CA ASN A 369 11.51 2.86 -10.98
C ASN A 369 12.45 1.93 -11.77
N ASP A 370 13.77 2.08 -11.65
CA ASP A 370 14.74 1.21 -12.31
C ASP A 370 14.94 -0.13 -11.58
N ILE A 371 14.73 -0.23 -10.27
CA ILE A 371 14.67 -1.51 -9.51
C ILE A 371 13.48 -2.34 -9.97
N ILE A 372 12.32 -1.71 -10.18
CA ILE A 372 11.14 -2.36 -10.82
C ILE A 372 11.48 -2.87 -12.23
N LYS A 373 12.44 -2.24 -12.91
CA LYS A 373 12.92 -2.56 -14.26
C LYS A 373 14.00 -3.65 -14.27
N ASP A 374 14.94 -3.63 -13.33
CA ASP A 374 16.03 -4.62 -13.18
C ASP A 374 15.54 -5.91 -12.50
N ALA A 375 14.41 -5.87 -11.79
CA ALA A 375 13.67 -7.08 -11.39
C ALA A 375 13.23 -7.94 -12.61
N SER A 376 13.27 -7.40 -13.84
CA SER A 376 13.01 -8.17 -15.06
C SER A 376 14.24 -8.89 -15.63
N THR A 377 15.44 -8.73 -15.04
CA THR A 377 16.66 -9.45 -15.47
C THR A 377 17.36 -10.22 -14.33
N ASN A 378 17.20 -9.80 -13.07
CA ASN A 378 17.76 -10.50 -11.92
C ASN A 378 16.66 -11.19 -11.10
N LYS A 379 16.64 -12.52 -11.15
CA LYS A 379 15.77 -13.35 -10.31
C LYS A 379 16.08 -13.14 -8.82
N ILE A 380 15.04 -12.96 -8.01
CA ILE A 380 15.15 -12.66 -6.56
C ILE A 380 15.43 -13.94 -5.78
N ASN A 381 16.50 -13.96 -4.97
CA ASN A 381 16.72 -15.02 -3.98
C ASN A 381 16.05 -14.64 -2.66
N LEU A 382 14.95 -15.29 -2.30
CA LEU A 382 14.13 -14.97 -1.12
C LEU A 382 14.90 -15.08 0.21
N ASN A 383 15.95 -15.91 0.30
CA ASN A 383 16.77 -16.00 1.52
C ASN A 383 17.62 -14.73 1.73
N TYR A 384 18.06 -14.08 0.65
CA TYR A 384 18.93 -12.91 0.70
C TYR A 384 18.21 -11.60 0.36
N ALA A 385 16.95 -11.69 -0.10
CA ALA A 385 16.11 -10.56 -0.47
C ALA A 385 15.96 -9.59 0.71
N SER A 386 16.18 -8.31 0.46
CA SER A 386 15.74 -7.25 1.36
C SER A 386 14.21 -7.13 1.34
N LEU A 387 13.65 -6.42 2.32
CA LEU A 387 12.23 -6.11 2.29
C LEU A 387 11.83 -5.40 0.99
N THR A 388 12.66 -4.45 0.54
CA THR A 388 12.45 -3.75 -0.74
C THR A 388 12.41 -4.72 -1.91
N ASP A 389 13.28 -5.74 -1.93
CA ASP A 389 13.27 -6.75 -2.98
C ASP A 389 11.99 -7.59 -2.94
N LEU A 390 11.53 -8.00 -1.75
CA LEU A 390 10.26 -8.73 -1.60
C LEU A 390 9.07 -7.91 -2.07
N MET A 391 9.03 -6.62 -1.76
CA MET A 391 7.97 -5.70 -2.16
C MET A 391 7.84 -5.54 -3.69
N THR A 392 8.84 -5.96 -4.46
CA THR A 392 8.75 -6.00 -5.93
C THR A 392 7.97 -7.20 -6.46
N LEU A 393 7.74 -8.24 -5.64
CA LEU A 393 6.99 -9.42 -6.06
C LEU A 393 5.50 -9.10 -6.24
N HIS A 394 4.89 -9.73 -7.23
CA HIS A 394 3.50 -9.50 -7.59
C HIS A 394 2.56 -9.80 -6.41
N ALA A 395 1.67 -8.85 -6.07
CA ALA A 395 0.74 -8.97 -4.94
C ALA A 395 1.42 -9.13 -3.57
N MET A 396 2.67 -8.67 -3.43
CA MET A 396 3.32 -8.57 -2.13
C MET A 396 2.74 -7.40 -1.32
N GLU A 397 2.27 -7.71 -0.13
CA GLU A 397 1.85 -6.73 0.88
C GLU A 397 2.90 -6.65 1.99
N GLU A 398 2.92 -5.56 2.76
CA GLU A 398 3.93 -5.33 3.81
C GLU A 398 3.92 -6.43 4.88
N GLU A 399 2.73 -6.80 5.35
CA GLU A 399 2.52 -7.87 6.33
C GLU A 399 3.09 -9.19 5.82
N LEU A 400 2.78 -9.52 4.56
CA LEU A 400 3.28 -10.72 3.92
C LEU A 400 4.81 -10.69 3.70
N ALA A 401 5.37 -9.54 3.35
CA ALA A 401 6.81 -9.39 3.18
C ALA A 401 7.56 -9.58 4.51
N ILE A 402 6.99 -9.09 5.61
CA ILE A 402 7.52 -9.32 6.97
C ILE A 402 7.39 -10.79 7.36
N GLU A 403 6.25 -11.43 7.12
CA GLU A 403 6.09 -12.87 7.36
C GLU A 403 7.17 -13.70 6.64
N ILE A 404 7.49 -13.35 5.39
CA ILE A 404 8.56 -14.01 4.62
C ILE A 404 9.95 -13.72 5.23
N MET A 405 10.19 -12.50 5.70
CA MET A 405 11.45 -12.13 6.38
C MET A 405 11.64 -12.90 7.68
N GLU A 406 10.60 -13.06 8.49
CA GLU A 406 10.64 -13.86 9.72
C GLU A 406 10.79 -15.36 9.40
N PHE A 407 10.08 -15.83 8.37
CA PHE A 407 10.15 -17.22 7.93
C PHE A 407 11.58 -17.61 7.56
N LYS A 408 12.31 -16.76 6.82
CA LYS A 408 13.69 -17.04 6.38
C LYS A 408 14.76 -16.92 7.47
N GLU A 409 14.48 -16.30 8.61
CA GLU A 409 15.43 -16.29 9.74
C GLU A 409 15.61 -17.71 10.31
N ASN A 410 14.48 -18.43 10.40
CA ASN A 410 14.41 -19.75 11.01
C ASN A 410 14.45 -20.88 9.99
N ASN A 411 14.08 -20.63 8.74
CA ASN A 411 14.02 -21.63 7.68
C ASN A 411 14.87 -21.22 6.47
N THR A 412 15.30 -22.21 5.70
CA THR A 412 15.93 -21.96 4.40
C THR A 412 14.90 -22.23 3.32
N ILE A 413 14.52 -21.17 2.60
CA ILE A 413 13.59 -21.24 1.48
C ILE A 413 14.34 -21.86 0.30
N THR A 414 14.01 -23.09 -0.04
CA THR A 414 14.64 -23.80 -1.17
C THR A 414 13.83 -23.71 -2.45
N ASP A 415 12.53 -23.47 -2.30
CA ASP A 415 11.55 -23.31 -3.35
C ASP A 415 10.44 -22.36 -2.87
N ALA A 416 9.81 -21.60 -3.76
CA ALA A 416 8.76 -20.67 -3.37
C ALA A 416 7.55 -21.38 -2.72
N SER A 417 7.29 -22.65 -3.04
CA SER A 417 6.27 -23.47 -2.37
C SER A 417 6.55 -23.74 -0.89
N ASP A 418 7.77 -23.48 -0.40
CA ASP A 418 8.06 -23.54 1.04
C ASP A 418 7.24 -22.51 1.82
N LEU A 419 6.92 -21.40 1.17
CA LEU A 419 6.12 -20.33 1.74
C LEU A 419 4.62 -20.65 1.84
N LEU A 420 4.13 -21.76 1.27
CA LEU A 420 2.75 -22.24 1.50
C LEU A 420 2.48 -22.65 2.96
N GLU A 421 3.50 -22.61 3.83
CA GLU A 421 3.30 -22.71 5.28
C GLU A 421 2.73 -21.43 5.91
N LEU A 422 2.86 -20.29 5.21
CA LEU A 422 2.27 -19.03 5.62
C LEU A 422 0.79 -19.00 5.17
N GLU A 423 -0.12 -18.75 6.11
CA GLU A 423 -1.58 -18.73 5.83
C GLU A 423 -1.97 -17.68 4.79
N SER A 424 -1.17 -16.62 4.68
CA SER A 424 -1.35 -15.49 3.77
C SER A 424 -0.95 -15.80 2.32
N ILE A 425 -0.42 -16.99 2.01
CA ILE A 425 0.08 -17.38 0.68
C ILE A 425 -0.69 -18.55 0.11
N ASP A 426 -1.16 -18.40 -1.13
CA ASP A 426 -1.78 -19.47 -1.91
C ASP A 426 -0.94 -19.93 -3.12
N GLU A 427 -1.31 -21.07 -3.71
CA GLU A 427 -0.63 -21.63 -4.89
C GLU A 427 -0.66 -20.70 -6.11
N GLN A 428 -1.69 -19.85 -6.23
CA GLN A 428 -1.83 -18.92 -7.34
C GLN A 428 -0.80 -17.79 -7.24
N MET A 429 -0.55 -17.28 -6.04
CA MET A 429 0.50 -16.30 -5.76
C MET A 429 1.89 -16.88 -6.06
N ILE A 430 2.19 -18.08 -5.55
CA ILE A 430 3.48 -18.75 -5.84
C ILE A 430 3.73 -18.89 -7.34
N LYS A 431 2.68 -19.26 -8.10
CA LYS A 431 2.78 -19.38 -9.56
C LYS A 431 3.18 -18.07 -10.24
N THR A 432 2.74 -16.92 -9.71
CA THR A 432 3.13 -15.60 -10.24
C THR A 432 4.56 -15.21 -9.88
N TRP A 433 5.13 -15.77 -8.80
CA TRP A 433 6.49 -15.46 -8.35
C TRP A 433 7.55 -16.34 -8.99
N ASN A 434 7.22 -17.57 -9.38
CA ASN A 434 8.16 -18.55 -9.92
C ASN A 434 9.01 -18.06 -11.11
N GLU A 435 8.48 -17.14 -11.92
CA GLU A 435 9.21 -16.56 -13.05
C GLU A 435 10.26 -15.52 -12.61
N ASN A 436 10.07 -14.92 -11.43
CA ASN A 436 10.85 -13.81 -10.89
C ASN A 436 11.77 -14.20 -9.71
N VAL A 437 11.70 -15.44 -9.22
CA VAL A 437 12.56 -15.94 -8.12
C VAL A 437 13.72 -16.80 -8.64
N ALA A 438 14.84 -16.75 -7.94
CA ALA A 438 16.06 -17.47 -8.27
C ALA A 438 15.96 -18.96 -7.89
N ASP A 439 16.87 -19.78 -8.42
CA ASP A 439 17.05 -21.13 -7.92
C ASP A 439 17.73 -21.07 -6.54
N MET A 440 16.95 -21.35 -5.49
CA MET A 440 17.38 -21.28 -4.10
C MET A 440 17.72 -22.66 -3.51
N ARG A 441 17.78 -23.71 -4.34
CA ARG A 441 18.18 -25.04 -3.87
C ARG A 441 19.57 -24.98 -3.25
N VAL A 442 19.72 -25.66 -2.12
CA VAL A 442 20.96 -25.66 -1.35
C VAL A 442 21.95 -26.65 -1.95
N ASP A 443 23.19 -26.20 -2.15
CA ASP A 443 24.28 -27.08 -2.56
C ASP A 443 24.66 -28.02 -1.40
N ILE A 444 24.39 -29.30 -1.60
CA ILE A 444 24.62 -30.34 -0.59
C ILE A 444 26.10 -30.47 -0.19
N ASN A 445 27.03 -30.14 -1.08
CA ASN A 445 28.45 -30.25 -0.79
C ASN A 445 28.96 -29.10 0.08
N ASN A 446 28.32 -27.93 -0.01
CA ASN A 446 28.69 -26.73 0.74
C ASN A 446 27.84 -26.52 2.01
N ALA A 447 26.76 -27.28 2.19
CA ALA A 447 25.89 -27.15 3.34
C ALA A 447 26.52 -27.76 4.62
N ASP A 448 26.37 -27.02 5.73
CA ASP A 448 26.69 -27.50 7.08
C ASP A 448 25.43 -28.07 7.78
N GLU A 449 25.60 -28.60 8.99
CA GLU A 449 24.51 -29.25 9.72
C GLU A 449 23.36 -28.28 10.04
N ASN A 450 23.68 -27.01 10.31
CA ASN A 450 22.68 -25.98 10.63
C ASN A 450 21.88 -25.59 9.38
N THR A 451 22.55 -25.39 8.25
CA THR A 451 21.91 -25.11 6.96
C THR A 451 20.97 -26.24 6.57
N LEU A 452 21.43 -27.50 6.69
CA LEU A 452 20.60 -28.66 6.38
C LEU A 452 19.37 -28.75 7.28
N LYS A 453 19.49 -28.48 8.59
CA LYS A 453 18.36 -28.51 9.54
C LYS A 453 17.25 -27.49 9.23
N LYS A 454 17.60 -26.36 8.61
CA LYS A 454 16.65 -25.30 8.25
C LYS A 454 15.87 -25.61 6.97
N ILE A 455 16.24 -26.64 6.21
CA ILE A 455 15.54 -27.04 5.00
C ILE A 455 14.31 -27.87 5.38
N LYS A 456 13.12 -27.45 4.93
CA LYS A 456 11.88 -28.18 5.16
C LYS A 456 11.99 -29.64 4.73
N GLY A 457 11.74 -30.53 5.70
CA GLY A 457 11.87 -31.97 5.54
C GLY A 457 13.21 -32.57 5.97
N ILE A 458 14.22 -31.78 6.37
CA ILE A 458 15.49 -32.32 6.90
C ILE A 458 15.57 -32.02 8.40
N GLY A 459 15.34 -33.04 9.24
CA GLY A 459 15.55 -32.94 10.69
C GLY A 459 17.00 -33.20 11.10
N ALA A 460 17.33 -32.92 12.37
CA ALA A 460 18.69 -33.08 12.91
C ALA A 460 19.32 -34.46 12.67
N LYS A 461 18.54 -35.54 12.83
CA LYS A 461 19.02 -36.91 12.57
C LYS A 461 19.39 -37.11 11.10
N LEU A 462 18.57 -36.61 10.18
CA LEU A 462 18.79 -36.77 8.74
C LEU A 462 19.95 -35.89 8.26
N ALA A 463 20.07 -34.66 8.76
CA ALA A 463 21.21 -33.77 8.47
C ALA A 463 22.54 -34.45 8.83
N ARG A 464 22.64 -35.04 10.03
CA ARG A 464 23.84 -35.76 10.47
C ARG A 464 24.16 -36.96 9.58
N ILE A 465 23.17 -37.76 9.23
CA ILE A 465 23.36 -38.92 8.33
C ILE A 465 23.85 -38.47 6.95
N ILE A 466 23.31 -37.37 6.41
CA ILE A 466 23.74 -36.82 5.12
C ILE A 466 25.21 -36.40 5.16
N LEU A 467 25.65 -35.74 6.24
CA LEU A 467 27.05 -35.32 6.41
C LEU A 467 27.99 -36.50 6.62
N GLU A 468 27.62 -37.47 7.47
CA GLU A 468 28.39 -38.72 7.66
C GLU A 468 28.53 -39.50 6.35
N PHE A 469 27.49 -39.49 5.50
CA PHE A 469 27.55 -40.10 4.18
C PHE A 469 28.47 -39.30 3.25
N LYS A 470 28.38 -37.95 3.26
CA LYS A 470 29.29 -37.07 2.50
C LYS A 470 30.74 -37.34 2.82
N GLU A 471 31.08 -37.47 4.11
CA GLU A 471 32.45 -37.78 4.55
C GLU A 471 32.98 -39.10 4.00
N LYS A 472 32.11 -40.11 3.83
CA LYS A 472 32.49 -41.42 3.28
C LYS A 472 32.72 -41.40 1.77
N ILE A 473 31.96 -40.59 1.05
CA ILE A 473 32.04 -40.49 -0.41
C ILE A 473 32.89 -39.30 -0.89
N GLU A 474 33.44 -38.53 0.06
CA GLU A 474 34.13 -37.24 -0.09
C GLU A 474 33.22 -36.10 -0.58
N GLU A 475 32.50 -36.31 -1.69
CA GLU A 475 31.57 -35.35 -2.27
C GLU A 475 30.40 -36.06 -2.98
N PHE A 476 29.23 -35.42 -2.99
CA PHE A 476 28.11 -35.84 -3.84
C PHE A 476 28.39 -35.40 -5.28
N LYS A 477 28.40 -36.36 -6.20
CA LYS A 477 28.53 -36.16 -7.66
C LYS A 477 27.19 -36.29 -8.38
N ASP A 478 26.25 -37.01 -7.77
CA ASP A 478 24.88 -37.14 -8.23
C ASP A 478 23.93 -37.14 -7.02
N LEU A 479 22.83 -36.39 -7.11
CA LEU A 479 21.81 -36.39 -6.07
C LEU A 479 21.18 -37.77 -5.90
N ASP A 480 21.18 -38.62 -6.93
CA ASP A 480 20.70 -39.99 -6.84
C ASP A 480 21.47 -40.84 -5.79
N GLN A 481 22.68 -40.45 -5.40
CA GLN A 481 23.43 -41.06 -4.29
C GLN A 481 22.73 -40.92 -2.94
N LEU A 482 21.79 -39.99 -2.79
CA LEU A 482 20.93 -39.89 -1.60
C LEU A 482 20.07 -41.14 -1.38
N LYS A 483 19.81 -41.95 -2.41
CA LYS A 483 19.03 -43.20 -2.28
C LYS A 483 19.78 -44.28 -1.49
N ASP A 484 21.10 -44.18 -1.42
CA ASP A 484 21.96 -45.13 -0.72
C ASP A 484 22.02 -44.84 0.79
N ILE A 485 21.43 -43.72 1.22
CA ILE A 485 21.33 -43.33 2.62
C ILE A 485 20.16 -44.04 3.29
N GLU A 486 20.45 -44.80 4.35
CA GLU A 486 19.45 -45.48 5.15
C GLU A 486 18.45 -44.48 5.78
N GLY A 487 17.16 -44.66 5.47
CA GLY A 487 16.08 -43.76 5.91
C GLY A 487 15.56 -42.80 4.83
N ILE A 488 16.18 -42.75 3.64
CA ILE A 488 15.67 -41.98 2.49
C ILE A 488 14.90 -42.90 1.53
N GLY A 489 13.59 -43.02 1.76
CA GLY A 489 12.68 -43.74 0.84
C GLY A 489 12.34 -42.93 -0.41
N LYS A 490 11.67 -43.55 -1.40
CA LYS A 490 11.30 -42.91 -2.69
C LYS A 490 10.62 -41.54 -2.54
N SER A 491 9.62 -41.44 -1.65
CA SER A 491 8.91 -40.18 -1.39
C SER A 491 9.83 -39.10 -0.80
N LYS A 492 10.75 -39.51 0.08
CA LYS A 492 11.68 -38.59 0.73
C LYS A 492 12.74 -38.10 -0.25
N PHE A 493 13.24 -39.01 -1.07
CA PHE A 493 14.16 -38.71 -2.15
C PHE A 493 13.61 -37.65 -3.11
N THR A 494 12.36 -37.78 -3.56
CA THR A 494 11.72 -36.78 -4.43
C THR A 494 11.65 -35.41 -3.76
N GLN A 495 11.29 -35.35 -2.48
CA GLN A 495 11.25 -34.10 -1.71
C GLN A 495 12.64 -33.46 -1.57
N LEU A 496 13.69 -34.26 -1.34
CA LEU A 496 15.05 -33.73 -1.19
C LEU A 496 15.62 -33.27 -2.53
N LYS A 497 15.33 -33.97 -3.63
CA LYS A 497 15.78 -33.61 -4.98
C LYS A 497 15.22 -32.27 -5.47
N SER A 498 14.02 -31.88 -5.01
CA SER A 498 13.47 -30.54 -5.28
C SER A 498 14.11 -29.43 -4.45
N ARG A 499 14.88 -29.76 -3.40
CA ARG A 499 15.40 -28.79 -2.40
C ARG A 499 16.91 -28.64 -2.41
N LEU A 500 17.60 -29.66 -2.90
CA LEU A 500 19.05 -29.75 -2.94
C LEU A 500 19.55 -29.69 -4.39
N LYS A 501 20.77 -29.19 -4.56
CA LYS A 501 21.53 -29.24 -5.80
C LYS A 501 22.98 -29.64 -5.52
N ILE A 502 23.75 -29.84 -6.57
CA ILE A 502 25.20 -30.06 -6.52
C ILE A 502 25.82 -28.92 -7.31
N GLY A 503 26.47 -27.98 -6.62
CA GLY A 503 27.14 -26.83 -7.22
C GLY A 503 26.30 -26.01 -8.23
N GLU A 504 26.96 -25.08 -8.90
CA GLU A 504 26.69 -24.74 -10.30
C GLU A 504 27.81 -25.32 -11.17
#